data_AF-A0A0F2R0V6-F1
#
_entry.id   AF-A0A0F2R0V6-F1
#
_cell.length_a   1.000
_cell.length_b   1.000
_cell.length_c   1.000
_cell.angle_alpha   90.00
_cell.angle_beta   90.00
_cell.angle_gamma   90.00
#
_symmetry.space_group_name_H-M   'P 1'
#
loop_
_entity.id
_entity.type
_entity.pdbx_description
1 polymer ?
#
loop_
_entity_poly.entity_id
_entity_poly.type
_entity_poly.pdbx_seq_one_letter_code
_entity_poly.pdbx_strand_id
1 'polypeptide(L)'
;MENSEKFAPFKGICGKICLNMPDNACWEWDHTRRVALITLEKQDAELVFYPLIKEFEDHRKFSSPSETESPIARTITSEFGLMPGQSFFLSNPIENIVLFVAWWPWGTAERVSIRVGLFRLKPETAPDCTESTCLKQWLNF
;
A
#
# COMPACT_ATOMS: atom_id res chain seq x y z
N MET A 1 11.98 -5.86 21.26
CA MET A 1 10.54 -5.81 21.59
C MET A 1 9.94 -4.42 21.33
N GLU A 2 10.72 -3.33 21.38
CA GLU A 2 10.25 -1.94 21.17
C GLU A 2 9.66 -1.59 19.80
N ASN A 3 10.14 -2.20 18.70
CA ASN A 3 9.66 -1.83 17.36
C ASN A 3 8.20 -2.25 17.07
N SER A 4 7.64 -3.23 17.81
CA SER A 4 6.29 -3.75 17.54
C SER A 4 5.17 -2.84 18.06
N GLU A 5 5.39 -2.12 19.16
CA GLU A 5 4.38 -1.20 19.71
C GLU A 5 4.34 0.12 18.94
N LYS A 6 5.53 0.59 18.52
CA LYS A 6 5.70 1.83 17.78
C LYS A 6 4.95 1.86 16.44
N PHE A 7 4.93 0.73 15.71
CA PHE A 7 4.19 0.61 14.46
C PHE A 7 2.80 -0.04 14.64
N ALA A 8 2.26 -0.05 15.87
CA ALA A 8 0.91 -0.54 16.13
C ALA A 8 -0.16 0.10 15.24
N PRO A 9 -0.11 1.40 14.88
CA PRO A 9 -1.06 1.97 13.91
C PRO A 9 -0.99 1.28 12.54
N PHE A 10 0.20 1.01 12.00
CA PHE A 10 0.37 0.31 10.73
C PHE A 10 -0.14 -1.13 10.79
N LYS A 11 0.15 -1.83 11.89
CA LYS A 11 -0.40 -3.17 12.15
C LYS A 11 -1.93 -3.14 12.19
N GLY A 12 -2.52 -2.13 12.82
CA GLY A 12 -3.97 -1.94 12.89
C GLY A 12 -4.59 -1.76 11.50
N ILE A 13 -4.00 -0.90 10.67
CA ILE A 13 -4.44 -0.70 9.28
C ILE A 13 -4.32 -2.00 8.48
N CYS A 14 -3.17 -2.69 8.54
CA CYS A 14 -2.96 -3.96 7.85
C CYS A 14 -3.97 -5.04 8.27
N GLY A 15 -4.27 -5.14 9.57
CA GLY A 15 -5.28 -6.08 10.06
C GLY A 15 -6.67 -5.79 9.49
N LYS A 16 -7.06 -4.52 9.38
CA LYS A 16 -8.33 -4.13 8.77
C LYS A 16 -8.35 -4.35 7.26
N ILE A 17 -7.22 -4.15 6.56
CA ILE A 17 -7.09 -4.53 5.15
C ILE A 17 -7.41 -6.03 5.00
N CYS A 18 -6.76 -6.88 5.79
CA CYS A 18 -6.99 -8.34 5.74
C CYS A 18 -8.44 -8.73 6.05
N LEU A 19 -9.10 -8.06 7.01
CA LEU A 19 -10.50 -8.32 7.35
C LEU A 19 -11.49 -8.02 6.21
N ASN A 20 -11.09 -7.19 5.25
CA ASN A 20 -11.92 -6.84 4.10
C ASN A 20 -11.53 -7.62 2.84
N MET A 21 -10.50 -8.48 2.89
CA MET A 21 -10.12 -9.30 1.74
C MET A 21 -11.06 -10.51 1.60
N PRO A 22 -11.37 -10.95 0.37
CA PRO A 22 -12.07 -12.21 0.13
C PRO A 22 -11.32 -13.42 0.69
N ASP A 23 -12.05 -14.44 1.13
CA ASP A 23 -11.48 -15.66 1.74
C ASP A 23 -10.52 -16.43 0.79
N ASN A 24 -10.73 -16.33 -0.51
CA ASN A 24 -9.90 -16.96 -1.55
C ASN A 24 -8.71 -16.09 -1.98
N ALA A 25 -8.57 -14.88 -1.44
CA ALA A 25 -7.52 -13.97 -1.84
C ALA A 25 -6.22 -14.35 -1.10
N CYS A 26 -5.15 -14.57 -1.86
CA CYS A 26 -3.84 -14.94 -1.31
C CYS A 26 -2.81 -13.84 -1.55
N TRP A 27 -2.12 -13.43 -0.49
CA TRP A 27 -1.01 -12.51 -0.61
C TRP A 27 0.20 -13.20 -1.23
N GLU A 28 0.86 -12.49 -2.15
CA GLU A 28 2.14 -12.84 -2.75
C GLU A 28 3.17 -11.78 -2.40
N TRP A 29 4.43 -12.17 -2.20
CA TRP A 29 5.49 -11.22 -1.91
C TRP A 29 6.21 -10.80 -3.19
N ASP A 30 6.10 -9.54 -3.61
CA ASP A 30 6.90 -8.98 -4.70
C ASP A 30 8.32 -8.70 -4.17
N HIS A 31 9.25 -9.61 -4.47
CA HIS A 31 10.65 -9.49 -4.06
C HIS A 31 11.38 -8.30 -4.69
N THR A 32 10.97 -7.88 -5.89
CA THR A 32 11.61 -6.78 -6.62
C THR A 32 11.30 -5.44 -5.95
N ARG A 33 10.03 -5.26 -5.55
CA ARG A 33 9.55 -4.01 -4.92
C ARG A 33 9.48 -4.09 -3.40
N ARG A 34 9.70 -5.27 -2.81
CA ARG A 34 9.60 -5.55 -1.37
C ARG A 34 8.24 -5.17 -0.78
N VAL A 35 7.18 -5.53 -1.49
CA VAL A 35 5.79 -5.24 -1.13
C VAL A 35 4.96 -6.52 -1.13
N ALA A 36 3.89 -6.51 -0.34
CA ALA A 36 2.84 -7.52 -0.46
C ALA A 36 1.94 -7.17 -1.65
N LEU A 37 1.57 -8.17 -2.44
CA LEU A 37 0.74 -8.06 -3.64
C LEU A 37 -0.44 -9.01 -3.51
N ILE A 38 -1.62 -8.56 -3.91
CA ILE A 38 -2.78 -9.41 -4.11
C ILE A 38 -3.50 -8.96 -5.38
N THR A 39 -4.13 -9.89 -6.08
CA THR A 39 -4.95 -9.58 -7.26
C THR A 39 -6.37 -9.99 -7.00
N LEU A 40 -7.29 -9.05 -7.20
CA LEU A 40 -8.72 -9.24 -7.02
C LEU A 40 -9.43 -9.17 -8.37
N GLU A 41 -10.48 -9.97 -8.51
CA GLU A 41 -11.46 -9.78 -9.58
C GLU A 41 -12.33 -8.55 -9.26
N LYS A 42 -12.91 -7.92 -10.28
CA LYS A 42 -13.68 -6.67 -10.15
C LYS A 42 -14.74 -6.66 -9.07
N GLN A 43 -15.51 -7.75 -8.97
CA GLN A 43 -16.62 -7.88 -8.01
C GLN A 43 -16.13 -7.78 -6.56
N ASP A 44 -15.00 -8.42 -6.27
CA ASP A 44 -14.36 -8.37 -4.96
C ASP A 44 -13.67 -7.02 -4.72
N ALA A 45 -13.04 -6.47 -5.76
CA ALA A 45 -12.33 -5.20 -5.67
C ALA A 45 -13.25 -4.06 -5.21
N GLU A 46 -14.49 -3.99 -5.71
CA GLU A 46 -15.44 -2.96 -5.27
C GLU A 46 -15.73 -3.02 -3.76
N LEU A 47 -15.78 -4.23 -3.19
CA LEU A 47 -16.00 -4.45 -1.75
C LEU A 47 -14.77 -4.05 -0.91
N VAL A 48 -13.56 -4.17 -1.46
CA VAL A 48 -12.30 -3.79 -0.77
C VAL A 48 -12.00 -2.30 -0.88
N PHE A 49 -12.36 -1.65 -1.99
CA PHE A 49 -11.96 -0.26 -2.26
C PHE A 49 -12.52 0.74 -1.24
N TYR A 50 -13.80 0.62 -0.88
CA TYR A 50 -14.44 1.56 0.05
C TYR A 50 -13.89 1.47 1.49
N PRO A 51 -13.64 0.28 2.06
CA PRO A 51 -12.89 0.15 3.30
C PRO A 51 -11.53 0.85 3.25
N LEU A 52 -10.76 0.71 2.17
CA LEU A 52 -9.47 1.38 2.05
C LEU A 52 -9.58 2.90 2.14
N ILE A 53 -10.59 3.51 1.51
CA ILE A 53 -10.81 4.96 1.62
C ILE A 53 -11.03 5.39 3.07
N LYS A 54 -11.69 4.57 3.90
CA LYS A 54 -11.97 4.89 5.30
C LYS A 54 -10.75 4.75 6.20
N GLU A 55 -9.86 3.82 5.88
CA GLU A 55 -8.70 3.51 6.72
C GLU A 55 -7.50 4.44 6.49
N PHE A 56 -7.46 5.14 5.36
CA PHE A 56 -6.38 6.04 5.01
C PHE A 56 -6.86 7.49 4.98
N GLU A 57 -6.14 8.36 5.69
CA GLU A 57 -6.46 9.79 5.76
C GLU A 57 -6.22 10.52 4.43
N ASP A 58 -5.17 10.13 3.69
CA ASP A 58 -4.86 10.67 2.37
C ASP A 58 -5.10 9.57 1.30
N HIS A 59 -6.02 9.86 0.39
CA HIS A 59 -6.26 9.07 -0.81
C HIS A 59 -6.06 9.95 -2.03
N ARG A 60 -5.23 9.48 -2.96
CA ARG A 60 -4.95 10.19 -4.21
C ARG A 60 -5.35 9.34 -5.38
N LYS A 61 -6.31 9.83 -6.15
CA LYS A 61 -6.59 9.32 -7.49
C LYS A 61 -5.73 10.09 -8.45
N PHE A 62 -4.90 9.39 -9.21
CA PHE A 62 -4.07 10.03 -10.22
C PHE A 62 -4.89 10.21 -11.49
N SER A 63 -5.29 11.46 -11.72
CA SER A 63 -6.01 11.89 -12.90
C SER A 63 -5.04 12.42 -13.96
N SER A 64 -3.93 13.04 -13.50
CA SER A 64 -2.93 13.63 -14.39
C SER A 64 -1.49 13.54 -13.83
N PRO A 65 -0.46 13.48 -14.68
CA PRO A 65 0.95 13.52 -14.27
C PRO A 65 1.35 14.81 -13.53
N SER A 66 0.60 15.90 -13.67
CA SER A 66 0.89 17.20 -13.03
C SER A 66 0.60 17.23 -11.52
N GLU A 67 -0.09 16.23 -10.96
CA GLU A 67 -0.43 16.16 -9.53
C GLU A 67 0.77 15.75 -8.62
N THR A 68 1.98 15.63 -9.19
CA THR A 68 3.21 15.17 -8.51
C THR A 68 3.95 16.22 -7.65
N GLU A 69 3.31 17.30 -7.21
CA GLU A 69 4.03 18.39 -6.51
C GLU A 69 4.47 18.03 -5.07
N SER A 70 3.85 17.04 -4.44
CA SER A 70 4.25 16.57 -3.10
C SER A 70 5.47 15.66 -3.17
N PRO A 71 6.46 15.77 -2.26
CA PRO A 71 7.61 14.86 -2.19
C PRO A 71 7.22 13.38 -2.18
N ILE A 72 6.11 13.04 -1.50
CA ILE A 72 5.57 11.68 -1.45
C ILE A 72 5.10 11.22 -2.83
N ALA A 73 4.37 12.08 -3.56
CA ALA A 73 3.91 11.75 -4.90
C ALA A 73 5.08 11.56 -5.86
N ARG A 74 6.17 12.32 -5.73
CA ARG A 74 7.39 12.15 -6.52
C ARG A 74 8.06 10.80 -6.26
N THR A 75 8.22 10.43 -4.98
CA THR A 75 8.77 9.11 -4.60
C THR A 75 7.91 7.97 -5.14
N ILE A 76 6.58 8.07 -4.99
CA ILE A 76 5.66 7.06 -5.52
C ILE A 76 5.77 6.96 -7.05
N THR A 77 5.85 8.09 -7.74
CA THR A 77 5.98 8.14 -9.20
C THR A 77 7.28 7.48 -9.66
N SER A 78 8.40 7.77 -8.99
CA SER A 78 9.71 7.22 -9.36
C SER A 78 9.81 5.72 -9.11
N GLU A 79 9.23 5.23 -8.01
CA GLU A 79 9.33 3.82 -7.61
C GLU A 79 8.33 2.92 -8.36
N PHE A 80 7.15 3.45 -8.68
CA PHE A 80 6.04 2.62 -9.13
C PHE A 80 5.49 2.96 -10.51
N GLY A 81 5.82 4.12 -11.09
CA GLY A 81 5.36 4.53 -12.42
C GLY A 81 3.85 4.72 -12.47
N LEU A 82 3.39 5.92 -12.12
CA LEU A 82 1.96 6.24 -12.06
C LEU A 82 1.34 6.36 -13.46
N MET A 83 0.19 5.71 -13.65
CA MET A 83 -0.67 5.89 -14.83
C MET A 83 -2.07 6.36 -14.41
N PRO A 84 -2.80 7.04 -15.32
CA PRO A 84 -4.18 7.45 -15.06
C PRO A 84 -5.07 6.28 -14.60
N GLY A 85 -5.92 6.53 -13.61
CA GLY A 85 -6.85 5.54 -13.05
C GLY A 85 -6.26 4.70 -11.89
N GLN A 86 -4.97 4.85 -11.60
CA GLN A 86 -4.35 4.27 -10.41
C GLN A 86 -4.65 5.14 -9.19
N SER A 87 -4.79 4.50 -8.03
CA SER A 87 -4.98 5.20 -6.76
C SER A 87 -3.92 4.81 -5.75
N PHE A 88 -3.48 5.75 -4.93
CA PHE A 88 -2.63 5.49 -3.79
C PHE A 88 -3.31 5.96 -2.51
N PHE A 89 -3.17 5.15 -1.47
CA PHE A 89 -3.62 5.44 -0.13
C PHE A 89 -2.39 5.53 0.77
N LEU A 90 -2.30 6.57 1.59
CA LEU A 90 -1.11 6.90 2.36
C LEU A 90 -1.48 7.13 3.81
N SER A 91 -0.77 6.45 4.71
CA SER A 91 -0.92 6.71 6.15
C SER A 91 -0.22 8.00 6.53
N ASN A 92 -0.51 8.50 7.73
CA ASN A 92 0.40 9.44 8.39
C ASN A 92 1.78 8.80 8.58
N PRO A 93 2.86 9.59 8.45
CA PRO A 93 4.21 9.08 8.67
C PRO A 93 4.45 8.81 10.15
N ILE A 94 5.11 7.68 10.45
CA ILE A 94 5.66 7.35 11.77
C ILE A 94 7.16 7.25 11.62
N GLU A 95 7.90 8.17 12.23
CA GLU A 95 9.35 8.28 12.11
C GLU A 95 9.87 8.21 10.66
N ASN A 96 9.27 9.02 9.80
CA ASN A 96 9.58 9.09 8.37
C ASN A 96 9.21 7.85 7.56
N ILE A 97 8.57 6.83 8.13
CA ILE A 97 8.03 5.69 7.39
C ILE A 97 6.55 5.93 7.10
N VAL A 98 6.13 5.67 5.87
CA VAL A 98 4.73 5.72 5.43
C VAL A 98 4.29 4.33 5.01
N LEU A 99 3.15 3.87 5.53
CA LEU A 99 2.42 2.72 4.99
C LEU A 99 1.60 3.20 3.81
N PHE A 100 1.66 2.45 2.71
CA PHE A 100 0.88 2.75 1.53
C PHE A 100 0.14 1.54 0.99
N VAL A 101 -0.96 1.83 0.32
CA VAL A 101 -1.65 0.89 -0.57
C VAL A 101 -1.72 1.49 -1.95
N ALA A 102 -1.34 0.70 -2.94
CA ALA A 102 -1.38 1.09 -4.33
C ALA A 102 -2.36 0.22 -5.09
N TRP A 103 -3.30 0.87 -5.75
CA TRP A 103 -4.45 0.28 -6.41
C TRP A 103 -4.28 0.38 -7.93
N TRP A 104 -4.12 -0.78 -8.57
CA TRP A 104 -3.82 -0.89 -9.99
C TRP A 104 -4.91 -1.67 -10.73
N PRO A 105 -5.89 -0.99 -11.32
CA PRO A 105 -6.81 -1.60 -12.26
C PRO A 105 -6.08 -2.03 -13.55
N TRP A 106 -6.39 -3.21 -14.07
CA TRP A 106 -5.80 -3.73 -15.31
C TRP A 106 -6.75 -3.47 -16.47
N GLY A 107 -6.26 -2.83 -17.55
CA GLY A 107 -7.03 -2.64 -18.80
C GLY A 107 -8.43 -2.06 -18.55
N THR A 108 -9.46 -2.87 -18.76
CA THR A 108 -10.88 -2.53 -18.54
C THR A 108 -11.34 -2.62 -17.07
N ALA A 109 -10.41 -2.70 -16.12
CA ALA A 109 -10.65 -2.84 -14.68
C ALA A 109 -11.41 -4.12 -14.26
N GLU A 110 -11.33 -5.19 -15.05
CA GLU A 110 -11.87 -6.50 -14.66
C GLU A 110 -11.03 -7.18 -13.56
N ARG A 111 -9.77 -6.77 -13.42
CA ARG A 111 -8.88 -7.18 -12.32
C ARG A 111 -8.21 -5.96 -11.72
N VAL A 112 -7.89 -6.04 -10.44
CA VAL A 112 -7.11 -5.03 -9.73
C VAL A 112 -5.97 -5.71 -8.99
N SER A 113 -4.75 -5.21 -9.19
CA SER A 113 -3.65 -5.50 -8.28
C SER A 113 -3.61 -4.49 -7.14
N ILE A 114 -3.59 -4.98 -5.92
CA ILE A 114 -3.38 -4.19 -4.71
C ILE A 114 -1.98 -4.50 -4.21
N ARG A 115 -1.16 -3.46 -4.02
CA ARG A 115 0.15 -3.61 -3.36
C ARG A 115 0.17 -2.86 -2.05
N VAL A 116 0.64 -3.51 -0.99
CA VAL A 116 0.83 -2.90 0.33
C VAL A 116 2.31 -2.87 0.64
N GLY A 117 2.80 -1.72 1.06
CA GLY A 117 4.23 -1.53 1.29
C GLY A 117 4.53 -0.44 2.30
N LEU A 118 5.81 -0.32 2.63
CA LEU A 118 6.37 0.75 3.45
C LEU A 118 7.41 1.48 2.60
N PHE A 119 7.46 2.82 2.68
CA PHE A 119 8.59 3.59 2.16
C PHE A 119 9.01 4.69 3.13
N ARG A 120 10.27 5.12 3.01
CA ARG A 120 10.85 6.20 3.82
C ARG A 120 10.77 7.53 3.10
N LEU A 121 10.33 8.58 3.79
CA LEU A 121 10.29 9.95 3.30
C LEU A 121 11.69 10.55 3.07
N LYS A 122 12.68 10.04 3.80
CA LYS A 122 14.08 10.46 3.67
C LYS A 122 14.96 9.23 3.45
N PRO A 123 15.72 9.18 2.33
CA PRO A 123 16.62 8.07 2.03
C PRO A 123 17.93 8.25 2.80
N GLU A 124 17.89 8.22 4.14
CA GLU A 124 19.11 8.39 4.96
C GLU A 124 19.74 7.04 5.34
N THR A 125 19.04 5.93 5.15
CA THR A 125 19.54 4.58 5.40
C THR A 125 18.85 3.55 4.50
N ALA A 126 19.57 2.49 4.13
CA ALA A 126 19.03 1.39 3.32
C ALA A 126 17.77 0.76 3.98
N PRO A 127 16.85 0.19 3.19
CA PRO A 127 15.65 -0.44 3.73
C PRO A 127 16.01 -1.56 4.70
N ASP A 128 15.59 -1.41 5.96
CA ASP A 128 15.90 -2.37 7.01
C ASP A 128 15.11 -3.68 6.76
N CYS A 129 15.73 -4.84 7.02
CA CYS A 129 15.05 -6.14 6.93
C CYS A 129 13.86 -6.23 7.91
N THR A 130 13.86 -5.40 8.94
CA THR A 130 12.78 -5.24 9.92
C THR A 130 11.45 -4.82 9.28
N GLU A 131 11.45 -3.91 8.29
CA GLU A 131 10.21 -3.37 7.70
C GLU A 131 9.44 -4.43 6.91
N SER A 132 10.14 -5.17 6.04
CA SER A 132 9.55 -6.26 5.27
C SER A 132 9.08 -7.41 6.18
N THR A 133 9.79 -7.67 7.28
CA THR A 133 9.41 -8.69 8.27
C THR A 133 8.12 -8.30 8.99
N CYS A 134 8.04 -7.05 9.46
CA CYS A 134 6.83 -6.52 10.08
C CYS A 134 5.63 -6.59 9.13
N LEU A 135 5.80 -6.14 7.89
CA LEU A 135 4.70 -6.13 6.92
C LEU A 135 4.17 -7.54 6.61
N LYS A 136 5.07 -8.52 6.43
CA LYS A 136 4.69 -9.92 6.27
C LYS A 136 3.89 -10.45 7.45
N GLN A 137 4.35 -10.17 8.67
CA GLN A 137 3.64 -10.57 9.89
C GLN A 137 2.25 -9.92 10.00
N TRP A 138 2.09 -8.65 9.63
CA TRP A 138 0.82 -7.94 9.77
C TRP A 138 -0.21 -8.34 8.71
N LEU A 139 0.25 -8.79 7.53
CA LEU A 139 -0.61 -9.24 6.44
C LEU A 139 -0.82 -10.77 6.44
N ASN A 140 -0.40 -11.45 7.51
CA ASN A 140 -0.54 -12.90 7.70
C ASN A 140 0.10 -13.73 6.56
N PHE A 141 1.31 -13.36 6.13
CA PHE A 141 2.16 -14.24 5.33
C PHE A 141 2.66 -15.45 6.10
#